data_AF-A0A061QPI8-F1
#
_entry.id   AF-A0A061QPI8-F1
#
_cell.length_a   1.000
_cell.length_b   1.000
_cell.length_c   1.000
_cell.angle_alpha   90.00
_cell.angle_beta   90.00
_cell.angle_gamma   90.00
#
_symmetry.space_group_name_H-M   'P 1'
#
loop_
_entity.id
_entity.type
_entity.pdbx_description
1 polymer ?
#
loop_
_entity_poly.entity_id
_entity_poly.type
_entity_poly.pdbx_seq_one_letter_code
_entity_poly.pdbx_strand_id
1 'polypeptide(L)'
;MDQYTSSLLESLRSTAGVRNVKFTAEDPCSSAAIFVWEQKNHPFKLPDDFKSFLQTCNGMTLSYDVEFRGHTFSLACELLA
;
A
#
# COMPACT_ATOMS: atom_id res chain seq x y z
N MET A 1 10.26 3.39 -6.74
CA MET A 1 9.87 4.04 -5.48
C MET A 1 10.34 5.48 -5.55
N ASP A 2 9.46 6.44 -5.30
CA ASP A 2 9.80 7.86 -5.38
C ASP A 2 10.68 8.31 -4.18
N GLN A 3 11.21 9.53 -4.29
CA GLN A 3 12.11 10.11 -3.30
C GLN A 3 11.43 10.32 -1.94
N TYR A 4 10.15 10.74 -1.92
CA TYR A 4 9.44 11.03 -0.68
C TYR A 4 9.17 9.76 0.12
N THR A 5 8.72 8.69 -0.55
CA THR A 5 8.53 7.38 0.08
C THR A 5 9.84 6.87 0.67
N SER A 6 10.95 7.00 -0.07
CA SER A 6 12.26 6.54 0.40
C SER A 6 12.73 7.31 1.65
N SER A 7 12.62 8.64 1.65
CA SER A 7 12.97 9.48 2.80
C SER A 7 12.08 9.22 4.02
N LEU A 8 10.78 8.98 3.82
CA LEU A 8 9.87 8.59 4.91
C LEU A 8 10.28 7.26 5.55
N LEU A 9 10.58 6.25 4.75
CA LEU A 9 11.01 4.94 5.26
C LEU A 9 12.34 5.02 6.01
N GLU A 10 13.27 5.84 5.52
CA GLU A 10 14.55 6.08 6.19
C GLU A 10 14.35 6.79 7.54
N SER A 11 13.53 7.84 7.57
CA SER A 11 13.16 8.54 8.80
C SER A 11 12.53 7.58 9.82
N LEU A 12 11.59 6.74 9.38
CA LEU A 12 10.93 5.77 10.25
C LEU A 12 11.91 4.75 10.83
N ARG A 13 12.80 4.20 9.99
CA ARG A 13 13.85 3.24 10.41
C ARG A 13 14.87 3.84 11.36
N SER A 14 15.12 5.15 11.28
CA SER A 14 16.02 5.88 12.17
C SER A 14 15.38 6.23 13.52
N THR A 15 14.05 6.12 13.64
CA THR A 15 13.33 6.52 14.85
C THR A 15 13.54 5.51 15.98
N ALA A 16 13.93 6.00 17.15
CA ALA A 16 14.17 5.16 18.32
C ALA A 16 12.91 4.35 18.70
N GLY A 17 13.09 3.06 18.99
CA GLY A 17 11.99 2.15 19.32
C GLY A 17 11.24 1.61 18.10
N VAL A 18 11.43 2.15 16.89
CA VAL A 18 10.81 1.60 15.68
C VAL A 18 11.62 0.40 15.17
N ARG A 19 10.93 -0.71 14.88
CA ARG A 19 11.51 -1.96 14.38
C ARG A 19 10.67 -2.53 13.25
N ASN A 20 11.22 -3.52 12.55
CA ASN A 20 10.51 -4.34 11.56
C ASN A 20 9.74 -3.54 10.49
N VAL A 21 10.29 -2.41 10.04
CA VAL A 21 9.66 -1.55 9.02
C VAL A 21 9.59 -2.29 7.68
N LYS A 22 8.38 -2.58 7.23
CA LYS A 22 8.07 -3.22 5.95
C LYS A 22 7.16 -2.31 5.14
N PHE A 23 7.55 -2.08 3.89
CA PHE A 23 6.73 -1.36 2.92
C PHE A 23 6.54 -2.24 1.71
N THR A 24 5.29 -2.38 1.28
CA THR A 24 4.89 -3.09 0.07
C THR A 24 4.01 -2.16 -0.73
N ALA A 25 4.39 -1.87 -1.96
CA ALA A 25 3.49 -1.27 -2.94
C ALA A 25 3.13 -2.36 -3.93
N GLU A 26 1.85 -2.53 -4.21
CA GLU A 26 1.42 -3.47 -5.24
C GLU A 26 1.67 -2.88 -6.63
N ASP A 27 1.99 -3.76 -7.58
CA ASP A 27 2.14 -3.35 -8.97
C ASP A 27 0.82 -2.81 -9.52
N PRO A 28 0.84 -1.78 -10.37
CA PRO A 28 -0.38 -1.24 -10.95
C PRO A 28 -1.19 -2.31 -11.69
N CYS A 29 -2.52 -2.23 -11.57
CA CYS A 29 -3.42 -3.21 -12.14
C CYS A 29 -3.49 -3.07 -13.66
N SER A 30 -3.25 -4.16 -14.39
CA SER A 30 -3.34 -4.15 -15.85
C SER A 30 -4.78 -3.97 -16.33
N SER A 31 -4.97 -3.33 -17.48
CA SER A 31 -6.28 -3.20 -18.13
C SER A 31 -6.96 -4.56 -18.37
N ALA A 32 -6.15 -5.60 -18.64
CA ALA A 32 -6.65 -6.95 -18.82
C ALA A 32 -7.23 -7.54 -17.52
N ALA A 33 -6.55 -7.33 -16.38
CA ALA A 33 -7.03 -7.77 -15.08
C ALA A 33 -8.33 -7.06 -14.66
N ILE A 34 -8.40 -5.74 -14.89
CA ILE A 34 -9.61 -4.94 -14.68
C ILE A 34 -10.77 -5.47 -15.54
N PHE A 35 -10.52 -5.70 -16.83
CA PHE A 35 -11.53 -6.23 -17.74
C PHE A 35 -12.03 -7.62 -17.33
N VAL A 36 -11.13 -8.52 -16.90
CA VAL A 36 -11.51 -9.84 -16.36
C VAL A 36 -12.36 -9.70 -15.09
N TRP A 37 -12.04 -8.75 -14.22
CA TRP A 37 -12.84 -8.47 -13.03
C TRP A 37 -14.24 -7.98 -13.40
N GLU A 38 -14.38 -7.02 -14.33
CA GLU A 38 -15.69 -6.52 -14.77
C GLU A 38 -16.53 -7.61 -15.43
N GLN A 39 -15.94 -8.49 -16.24
CA GLN A 39 -16.65 -9.65 -16.80
C GLN A 39 -17.17 -10.58 -15.72
N LYS A 40 -16.36 -10.87 -14.69
CA LYS A 40 -16.77 -11.72 -13.56
C LYS A 40 -17.87 -11.10 -12.70
N ASN A 41 -17.95 -9.77 -12.67
CA ASN A 41 -18.89 -9.01 -11.85
C ASN A 41 -20.02 -8.37 -12.66
N HIS A 42 -20.32 -8.89 -13.86
CA HIS A 42 -21.40 -8.38 -14.69
C HIS A 42 -22.74 -8.29 -13.91
N PRO A 43 -23.52 -7.19 -14.01
CA PRO A 43 -23.38 -6.07 -14.96
C PRO A 43 -22.54 -4.89 -14.44
N PHE A 44 -21.84 -5.04 -13.32
CA PHE A 44 -21.12 -3.95 -12.69
C PHE A 44 -19.84 -3.60 -13.44
N LYS A 45 -19.57 -2.29 -13.52
CA LYS A 45 -18.34 -1.72 -14.08
C LYS A 45 -17.69 -0.84 -13.04
N LEU A 46 -16.37 -0.80 -13.06
CA LEU A 46 -15.63 0.14 -12.24
C LEU A 46 -15.71 1.53 -12.87
N PRO A 47 -15.86 2.59 -12.06
CA PRO A 47 -15.71 3.97 -12.51
C PRO A 47 -14.37 4.20 -13.23
N ASP A 48 -14.36 5.06 -14.25
CA ASP A 48 -13.17 5.29 -15.08
C ASP A 48 -12.01 5.92 -14.30
N ASP A 49 -12.31 6.80 -13.35
CA ASP A 49 -11.34 7.37 -12.42
C ASP A 49 -10.74 6.31 -11.52
N PHE A 50 -11.55 5.38 -11.00
CA PHE A 50 -11.08 4.27 -10.18
C PHE A 50 -10.20 3.29 -10.96
N LYS A 51 -10.57 2.96 -12.20
CA LYS A 51 -9.70 2.15 -13.08
C LYS A 51 -8.37 2.84 -13.36
N SER A 52 -8.40 4.15 -13.63
CA SER A 52 -7.19 4.95 -13.85
C SER A 52 -6.31 4.98 -12.59
N PHE A 53 -6.92 5.06 -11.41
CA PHE A 53 -6.23 4.97 -10.14
C PHE A 53 -5.55 3.61 -9.98
N LEU A 54 -6.27 2.49 -10.17
CA LEU A 54 -5.71 1.13 -10.08
C LEU A 54 -4.56 0.89 -11.07
N GLN A 55 -4.67 1.43 -12.28
CA GLN A 55 -3.62 1.40 -13.31
C GLN A 55 -2.40 2.26 -12.98
N THR A 56 -2.50 3.14 -11.99
CA THR A 56 -1.41 3.98 -11.49
C THR A 56 -0.84 3.43 -10.18
N CYS A 57 -1.69 2.94 -9.29
CA CYS A 57 -1.35 2.43 -7.96
C CYS A 57 -2.41 1.40 -7.53
N ASN A 58 -1.99 0.16 -7.26
CA ASN A 58 -2.87 -0.90 -6.77
C ASN A 58 -2.84 -1.03 -5.24
N GLY A 59 -2.70 0.10 -4.56
CA GLY A 59 -2.58 0.14 -3.10
C GLY A 59 -1.16 -0.06 -2.57
N MET A 60 -1.00 0.24 -1.29
CA MET A 60 0.27 0.10 -0.57
C MET A 60 0.04 -0.17 0.91
N THR A 61 0.98 -0.88 1.52
CA THR A 61 0.98 -1.21 2.95
C THR A 61 2.30 -0.83 3.57
N LEU A 62 2.25 -0.04 4.64
CA LEU A 62 3.37 0.22 5.54
C LEU A 62 3.09 -0.42 6.89
N SER A 63 3.96 -1.30 7.35
CA SER A 63 3.88 -1.89 8.69
C SER A 63 5.20 -1.75 9.43
N TYR A 64 5.12 -1.60 10.75
CA TYR A 64 6.26 -1.45 11.63
C TYR A 64 5.86 -1.76 13.07
N ASP A 65 6.85 -2.12 13.88
CA ASP A 65 6.68 -2.32 15.31
C ASP A 65 7.21 -1.11 16.08
N VAL A 66 6.55 -0.76 17.16
CA VAL A 66 7.00 0.25 18.13
C VAL A 66 7.26 -0.42 19.46
N GLU A 67 8.51 -0.34 19.93
CA GLU A 67 8.93 -0.77 21.25
C GLU A 67 8.84 0.40 22.24
N PHE A 68 7.97 0.27 23.23
CA PHE A 68 7.78 1.28 24.27
C PHE A 68 7.63 0.63 25.64
N ARG A 69 8.56 0.95 26.55
CA ARG A 69 8.59 0.43 27.93
C ARG A 69 8.53 -1.11 28.03
N GLY A 70 9.26 -1.79 27.14
CA GLY A 70 9.31 -3.26 27.09
C GLY A 70 8.08 -3.92 26.46
N HIS A 71 7.15 -3.13 25.93
CA HIS A 71 6.02 -3.62 25.13
C HIS A 71 6.27 -3.35 23.64
N THR A 72 5.81 -4.27 22.80
CA THR A 72 5.85 -4.15 21.34
C THR A 72 4.44 -3.95 20.81
N PHE A 73 4.26 -2.91 20.00
CA PHE A 73 3.01 -2.59 19.32
C PHE A 73 3.21 -2.69 17.82
N SER A 74 2.50 -3.60 17.15
CA SER A 74 2.51 -3.69 15.69
C SER A 74 1.50 -2.72 15.09
N LEU A 75 1.99 -1.83 14.22
CA LEU A 75 1.21 -0.83 13.53
C LEU A 75 1.25 -1.12 12.03
N ALA A 76 0.10 -0.99 11.37
CA ALA A 76 -0.02 -1.09 9.93
C ALA A 76 -0.92 0.04 9.40
N CYS A 77 -0.49 0.63 8.30
CA CYS A 77 -1.28 1.56 7.52
C CYS A 77 -1.42 0.97 6.11
N GLU A 78 -2.66 0.78 5.70
CA GLU A 78 -3.02 0.27 4.39
C GLU A 78 -3.74 1.38 3.63
N LEU A 79 -3.18 1.77 2.49
CA LEU A 79 -3.93 2.48 1.48
C LEU A 79 -4.52 1.40 0.55
N LEU A 80 -5.73 0.96 0.88
CA LEU A 80 -6.48 0.05 0.02
C LEU A 80 -7.02 0.82 -1.19
N ALA A 81 -6.85 0.25 -2.37
CA ALA A 81 -7.56 0.66 -3.57
C ALA A 81 -8.97 0.06 -3.55
#